data_AF-D8Q4Z6-F1
#
_entry.id   AF-D8Q4Z6-F1
#
_cell.length_a   1.000
_cell.length_b   1.000
_cell.length_c   1.000
_cell.angle_alpha   90.00
_cell.angle_beta   90.00
_cell.angle_gamma   90.00
#
_symmetry.space_group_name_H-M   'P 1'
#
loop_
_entity.id
_entity.type
_entity.pdbx_description
1 polymer ?
#
loop_
_entity_poly.entity_id
_entity_poly.type
_entity_poly.pdbx_seq_one_letter_code
_entity_poly.pdbx_strand_id
1 'polypeptide(L)'
;MANSSNSPPESPPPHLTSEGNGQISPLFPNEIVHMALSALTKITPLIAWGALLDHFMGVPRIQKNFQFLVPDDKLATLSAVLLGLNLPIAELSDHVVRNEGDFLRLGRLHCITPYTDPYRIQCLHLIPASLPDYRPVELITTRLYVSTVEIHIPRPSAVYAGIIRMMLKYPKFCAERYKLQSDLELLCSHDLLGLKLGEDDEAPYVDKRCEDAVERIRAWGTAGEWREGEEWVEDALIGIVEGEKDMVDLPSRDTDASGETILARAPSARVYDHSANVVSDRLGEVVGSHQPAAHGASANRVPQSSFRVFVFFLCAKGKI
;
A
#
# COMPACT_ATOMS: atom_id res chain seq x y z
N MET A 1 89.64 14.64 4.42
CA MET A 1 88.66 15.25 3.49
C MET A 1 87.69 14.17 3.05
N ALA A 2 86.40 14.51 3.01
CA ALA A 2 85.24 13.76 2.52
C ALA A 2 84.81 12.49 3.31
N ASN A 3 83.88 12.68 4.27
CA ASN A 3 82.97 11.64 4.76
C ASN A 3 81.72 11.64 3.88
N SER A 4 81.42 10.51 3.26
CA SER A 4 80.16 10.26 2.54
C SER A 4 79.02 9.96 3.52
N SER A 5 78.01 10.82 3.54
CA SER A 5 76.74 10.63 4.25
C SER A 5 75.73 9.98 3.30
N ASN A 6 75.36 8.73 3.58
CA ASN A 6 74.23 8.05 2.94
C ASN A 6 72.94 8.44 3.67
N SER A 7 72.06 9.18 3.01
CA SER A 7 70.67 9.38 3.45
C SER A 7 69.77 8.27 2.89
N PRO A 8 68.82 7.73 3.67
CA PRO A 8 67.89 6.71 3.20
C PRO A 8 66.77 7.33 2.32
N PRO A 9 66.15 6.52 1.44
CA PRO A 9 65.13 6.99 0.50
C PRO A 9 63.83 7.36 1.21
N GLU A 10 63.31 8.52 0.83
CA GLU A 10 62.06 9.14 1.26
C GLU A 10 60.86 8.30 0.80
N SER A 11 60.01 7.90 1.75
CA SER A 11 58.81 7.11 1.51
C SER A 11 57.75 7.91 0.72
N PRO A 12 57.06 7.32 -0.27
CA PRO A 12 56.02 8.02 -1.02
C PRO A 12 54.80 8.32 -0.13
N PRO A 13 54.10 9.45 -0.37
CA PRO A 13 52.95 9.85 0.42
C PRO A 13 51.76 8.89 0.22
N PRO A 14 50.96 8.64 1.26
CA PRO A 14 49.82 7.75 1.15
C PRO A 14 48.74 8.37 0.25
N HIS A 15 48.39 7.63 -0.81
CA HIS A 15 47.20 7.88 -1.61
C HIS A 15 45.95 7.78 -0.72
N LEU A 16 45.27 8.90 -0.51
CA LEU A 16 43.91 8.96 0.00
C LEU A 16 42.96 8.40 -1.07
N THR A 17 42.73 7.09 -1.06
CA THR A 17 41.59 6.48 -1.73
C THR A 17 40.33 6.85 -0.95
N SER A 18 39.58 7.80 -1.48
CA SER A 18 38.19 8.06 -1.12
C SER A 18 37.34 6.89 -1.60
N GLU A 19 37.28 5.83 -0.80
CA GLU A 19 36.21 4.84 -0.90
C GLU A 19 35.07 5.29 0.01
N GLY A 20 34.06 5.92 -0.59
CA GLY A 20 32.76 6.13 0.02
C GLY A 20 32.02 4.79 0.14
N ASN A 21 32.54 3.89 0.97
CA ASN A 21 31.81 2.70 1.38
C ASN A 21 30.82 3.15 2.46
N GLY A 22 29.60 3.49 2.04
CA GLY A 22 28.46 3.71 2.92
C GLY A 22 28.08 2.42 3.64
N GLN A 23 28.90 1.98 4.59
CA GLN A 23 28.56 0.93 5.51
C GLN A 23 27.42 1.46 6.39
N ILE A 24 26.20 1.00 6.11
CA ILE A 24 25.09 1.10 7.05
C ILE A 24 25.62 0.56 8.38
N SER A 25 25.64 1.43 9.40
CA SER A 25 26.15 1.09 10.73
C SER A 25 25.46 -0.18 11.26
N PRO A 26 26.12 -0.97 12.13
CA PRO A 26 25.59 -2.25 12.64
C PRO A 26 24.45 -2.06 13.67
N LEU A 27 23.63 -1.02 13.50
CA LEU A 27 22.45 -0.77 14.30
C LEU A 27 21.36 -1.77 13.94
N PHE A 28 20.58 -2.18 14.93
CA PHE A 28 19.40 -3.01 14.68
C PHE A 28 18.36 -2.22 13.86
N PRO A 29 17.56 -2.86 12.99
CA PRO A 29 16.54 -2.17 12.20
C PRO A 29 15.64 -1.24 13.03
N ASN A 30 15.29 -1.65 14.24
CA ASN A 30 14.47 -0.86 15.17
C ASN A 30 15.15 0.45 15.61
N GLU A 31 16.46 0.45 15.82
CA GLU A 31 17.22 1.63 16.21
C GLU A 31 17.33 2.62 15.04
N ILE A 32 17.54 2.09 13.83
CA ILE A 32 17.56 2.88 12.60
C ILE A 32 16.21 3.54 12.37
N VAL A 33 15.12 2.78 12.52
CA VAL A 33 13.75 3.31 12.43
C VAL A 33 13.54 4.38 13.49
N HIS A 34 13.91 4.14 14.75
CA HIS A 34 13.73 5.13 15.81
C HIS A 34 14.49 6.43 15.53
N MET A 35 15.73 6.35 15.06
CA MET A 35 16.53 7.51 14.64
C MET A 35 15.88 8.25 13.49
N ALA A 36 15.45 7.54 12.45
CA ALA A 36 14.77 8.09 11.28
C ALA A 36 13.49 8.82 11.70
N LEU A 37 12.60 8.17 12.46
CA LEU A 37 11.35 8.77 12.91
C LEU A 37 11.59 9.99 13.78
N SER A 38 12.57 9.94 14.70
CA SER A 38 12.94 11.10 15.53
C SER A 38 13.46 12.28 14.72
N ALA A 39 14.09 12.05 13.57
CA ALA A 39 14.52 13.11 12.66
C ALA A 39 13.33 13.67 11.86
N LEU A 40 12.46 12.79 11.36
CA LEU A 40 11.30 13.16 10.55
C LEU A 40 10.25 13.95 11.35
N THR A 41 9.94 13.54 12.59
CA THR A 41 8.90 14.18 13.41
C THR A 41 9.26 15.59 13.88
N LYS A 42 10.54 15.99 13.81
CA LYS A 42 10.96 17.38 14.01
C LYS A 42 10.50 18.31 12.89
N ILE A 43 10.16 17.77 11.72
CA ILE A 43 9.79 18.53 10.52
C ILE A 43 8.27 18.53 10.35
N THR A 44 7.65 17.35 10.46
CA THR A 44 6.20 17.22 10.33
C THR A 44 5.72 16.02 11.14
N PRO A 45 4.49 16.06 11.67
CA PRO A 45 3.87 14.88 12.23
C PRO A 45 3.73 13.78 11.18
N LEU A 46 3.90 12.53 11.62
CA LEU A 46 3.75 11.32 10.80
C LEU A 46 2.43 10.64 11.15
N ILE A 47 1.71 10.17 10.15
CA ILE A 47 0.49 9.39 10.35
C ILE A 47 0.80 7.91 10.12
N ALA A 48 0.44 7.04 11.06
CA ALA A 48 0.64 5.60 10.96
C ALA A 48 -0.11 5.01 9.75
N TRP A 49 0.54 4.07 9.04
CA TRP A 49 -0.06 3.36 7.92
C TRP A 49 0.40 1.90 7.83
N GLY A 50 -0.34 1.10 7.07
CA GLY A 50 -0.05 -0.31 6.82
C GLY A 50 -0.02 -1.14 8.10
N ALA A 51 0.97 -2.03 8.24
CA ALA A 51 1.05 -2.97 9.36
C ALA A 51 1.12 -2.30 10.75
N LEU A 52 1.65 -1.08 10.85
CA LEU A 52 1.64 -0.35 12.12
C LEU A 52 0.22 0.11 12.50
N LEU A 53 -0.54 0.61 11.52
CA LEU A 53 -1.93 0.98 11.72
C LEU A 53 -2.77 -0.25 12.09
N ASP A 54 -2.57 -1.36 11.38
CA ASP A 54 -3.23 -2.64 11.65
C ASP A 54 -3.01 -3.09 13.10
N HIS A 55 -1.79 -2.94 13.63
CA HIS A 55 -1.50 -3.25 15.03
C HIS A 55 -2.33 -2.41 16.01
N PHE A 56 -2.48 -1.11 15.75
CA PHE A 56 -3.34 -0.23 16.56
C PHE A 56 -4.84 -0.56 16.44
N MET A 57 -5.22 -1.19 15.33
CA MET A 57 -6.58 -1.71 15.09
C MET A 57 -6.76 -3.15 15.62
N GLY A 58 -5.77 -3.73 16.31
CA GLY A 58 -5.86 -5.10 16.83
C GLY A 58 -5.76 -6.20 15.77
N VAL A 59 -5.35 -5.86 14.55
CA VAL A 59 -5.24 -6.79 13.42
C VAL A 59 -3.87 -7.49 13.44
N PRO A 60 -3.80 -8.83 13.43
CA PRO A 60 -2.55 -9.55 13.46
C PRO A 60 -1.84 -9.52 12.09
N ARG A 61 -0.98 -8.53 11.86
CA ARG A 61 -0.14 -8.44 10.65
C ARG A 61 1.34 -8.43 10.98
N ILE A 62 2.13 -9.19 10.21
CA ILE A 62 3.59 -9.16 10.29
C ILE A 62 4.09 -7.83 9.72
N GLN A 63 4.73 -7.01 10.55
CA GLN A 63 5.35 -5.77 10.12
C GLN A 63 6.68 -6.03 9.42
N LYS A 64 6.64 -6.02 8.09
CA LYS A 64 7.85 -6.12 7.24
C LYS A 64 8.44 -4.75 6.89
N ASN A 65 7.57 -3.79 6.58
CA ASN A 65 7.92 -2.42 6.21
C ASN A 65 7.28 -1.43 7.18
N PHE A 66 7.96 -0.32 7.43
CA PHE A 66 7.48 0.77 8.27
C PHE A 66 6.86 1.84 7.37
N GLN A 67 5.55 1.99 7.41
CA GLN A 67 4.82 2.86 6.47
C GLN A 67 4.20 4.04 7.21
N PHE A 68 4.38 5.24 6.66
CA PHE A 68 3.83 6.47 7.22
C PHE A 68 3.28 7.35 6.12
N LEU A 69 2.14 7.98 6.39
CA LEU A 69 1.65 9.05 5.53
C LEU A 69 2.29 10.37 5.94
N VAL A 70 2.65 11.17 4.95
CA VAL A 70 3.29 12.47 5.11
C VAL A 70 2.66 13.50 4.18
N PRO A 71 2.66 14.80 4.53
CA PRO A 71 2.19 15.82 3.62
C PRO A 71 2.92 15.77 2.27
N ASP A 72 2.15 15.83 1.19
CA ASP A 72 2.64 15.68 -0.18
C ASP A 72 3.77 16.66 -0.52
N ASP A 73 3.66 17.91 -0.04
CA ASP A 73 4.67 18.96 -0.25
C ASP A 73 5.97 18.71 0.53
N LYS A 74 5.94 17.87 1.56
CA LYS A 74 7.10 17.51 2.39
C LYS A 74 7.78 16.22 1.96
N LEU A 75 7.16 15.41 1.10
CA LEU A 75 7.67 14.10 0.73
C LEU A 75 9.13 14.13 0.24
N ALA A 76 9.48 15.09 -0.63
CA ALA A 76 10.84 15.26 -1.14
C ALA A 76 11.83 15.68 -0.04
N THR A 77 11.45 16.62 0.83
CA THR A 77 12.28 17.08 1.96
C THR A 77 12.56 15.95 2.94
N LEU A 78 11.54 15.19 3.32
CA LEU A 78 11.67 14.06 4.24
C LEU A 78 12.54 12.94 3.65
N SER A 79 12.38 12.65 2.35
CA SER A 79 13.25 11.70 1.65
C SER A 79 14.71 12.14 1.66
N ALA A 80 14.99 13.44 1.46
CA ALA A 80 16.35 13.99 1.56
C ALA A 80 16.95 13.85 2.97
N VAL A 81 16.13 13.99 4.03
CA VAL A 81 16.57 13.75 5.42
C VAL A 81 16.98 12.30 5.62
N LEU A 82 16.20 11.35 5.11
CA LEU A 82 16.53 9.92 5.21
C LEU A 82 17.80 9.57 4.42
N LEU A 83 18.02 10.18 3.25
CA LEU A 83 19.29 10.08 2.53
C LEU A 83 20.47 10.62 3.36
N GLY A 84 20.28 11.76 4.04
CA GLY A 84 21.27 12.33 4.95
C GLY A 84 21.58 11.45 6.17
N LEU A 85 20.68 10.53 6.52
CA LEU A 85 20.89 9.47 7.53
C LEU A 85 21.50 8.19 6.94
N ASN A 86 21.98 8.23 5.69
CA ASN A 86 22.52 7.08 4.96
C ASN A 86 21.49 5.96 4.73
N LEU A 87 20.20 6.30 4.60
CA LEU A 87 19.15 5.34 4.22
C LEU A 87 18.86 5.48 2.71
N PRO A 88 19.45 4.61 1.87
CA PRO A 88 19.33 4.75 0.42
C PRO A 88 17.91 4.47 -0.04
N ILE A 89 17.52 5.06 -1.17
CA ILE A 89 16.24 4.75 -1.82
C ILE A 89 16.31 3.31 -2.36
N ALA A 90 15.26 2.54 -2.11
CA ALA A 90 15.13 1.17 -2.61
C ALA A 90 14.83 1.18 -4.11
N GLU A 91 15.64 0.42 -4.86
CA GLU A 91 15.38 0.14 -6.27
C GLU A 91 14.50 -1.11 -6.36
N LEU A 92 13.24 -0.93 -6.77
CA LEU A 92 12.30 -2.02 -6.99
C LEU A 92 12.30 -2.42 -8.47
N SER A 93 12.28 -3.72 -8.74
CA SER A 93 12.12 -4.20 -10.11
C SER A 93 10.71 -3.89 -10.63
N ASP A 94 10.59 -3.63 -11.94
CA ASP A 94 9.30 -3.39 -12.59
C ASP A 94 8.29 -4.52 -12.36
N HIS A 95 8.77 -5.75 -12.17
CA HIS A 95 7.93 -6.90 -11.86
C HIS A 95 7.28 -6.76 -10.48
N VAL A 96 8.05 -6.41 -9.44
CA VAL A 96 7.52 -6.18 -8.09
C VAL A 96 6.50 -5.05 -8.12
N VAL A 97 6.83 -3.95 -8.78
CA VAL A 97 5.96 -2.78 -8.85
C VAL A 97 4.65 -3.09 -9.59
N ARG A 98 4.71 -3.87 -10.68
CA ARG A 98 3.50 -4.28 -11.42
C ARG A 98 2.56 -5.16 -10.58
N ASN A 99 3.10 -5.99 -9.69
CA ASN A 99 2.30 -6.90 -8.87
C ASN A 99 1.79 -6.25 -7.58
N GLU A 100 2.56 -5.35 -6.99
CA GLU A 100 2.23 -4.69 -5.72
C GLU A 100 1.38 -3.42 -5.88
N GLY A 101 1.23 -2.97 -7.13
CA GLY A 101 0.52 -1.76 -7.51
C GLY A 101 1.32 -0.48 -7.30
N ASP A 102 0.71 0.62 -7.72
CA ASP A 102 1.27 1.96 -7.73
C ASP A 102 1.50 2.52 -6.31
N PHE A 103 1.01 1.89 -5.25
CA PHE A 103 1.31 2.32 -3.88
C PHE A 103 2.82 2.41 -3.62
N LEU A 104 3.60 1.48 -4.18
CA LEU A 104 5.06 1.52 -4.06
C LEU A 104 5.71 2.62 -4.91
N ARG A 105 5.03 3.11 -5.95
CA ARG A 105 5.50 4.22 -6.81
C ARG A 105 5.17 5.59 -6.27
N LEU A 106 4.02 5.73 -5.61
CA LEU A 106 3.53 7.03 -5.14
C LEU A 106 4.36 7.59 -3.99
N GLY A 107 5.05 6.72 -3.24
CA GLY A 107 5.87 7.10 -2.10
C GLY A 107 7.37 7.24 -2.37
N ARG A 108 8.13 7.26 -1.27
CA ARG A 108 9.59 7.14 -1.24
C ARG A 108 9.95 6.00 -0.30
N LEU A 109 10.52 4.95 -0.87
CA LEU A 109 10.90 3.74 -0.15
C LEU A 109 12.39 3.78 0.16
N HIS A 110 12.76 3.78 1.43
CA HIS A 110 14.16 3.81 1.88
C HIS A 110 14.53 2.48 2.55
N CYS A 111 15.65 1.89 2.15
CA CYS A 111 16.16 0.65 2.74
C CYS A 111 16.65 0.91 4.17
N ILE A 112 16.19 0.10 5.11
CA ILE A 112 16.68 0.08 6.50
C ILE A 112 17.73 -1.02 6.67
N THR A 113 17.58 -2.11 5.92
CA THR A 113 18.50 -3.24 5.92
C THR A 113 19.46 -3.18 4.73
N PRO A 114 20.68 -3.74 4.84
CA PRO A 114 21.62 -3.82 3.72
C PRO A 114 21.24 -4.87 2.66
N TYR A 115 20.18 -5.65 2.89
CA TYR A 115 19.76 -6.70 1.97
C TYR A 115 19.02 -6.12 0.76
N THR A 116 19.32 -6.67 -0.42
CA THR A 116 18.61 -6.39 -1.67
C THR A 116 17.60 -7.48 -2.04
N ASP A 117 17.64 -8.62 -1.36
CA ASP A 117 16.70 -9.71 -1.58
C ASP A 117 15.28 -9.32 -1.10
N PRO A 118 14.25 -9.48 -1.95
CA PRO A 118 12.87 -9.09 -1.61
C PRO A 118 12.32 -9.71 -0.34
N TYR A 119 12.80 -10.86 0.12
CA TYR A 119 12.29 -11.51 1.33
C TYR A 119 12.90 -10.95 2.61
N ARG A 120 14.12 -10.42 2.53
CA ARG A 120 14.88 -9.93 3.69
C ARG A 120 14.93 -8.41 3.79
N ILE A 121 14.68 -7.71 2.68
CA ILE A 121 14.66 -6.26 2.68
C ILE A 121 13.53 -5.73 3.58
N GLN A 122 13.90 -4.82 4.48
CA GLN A 122 12.96 -4.00 5.24
C GLN A 122 13.16 -2.54 4.86
N CYS A 123 12.04 -1.85 4.67
CA CYS A 123 12.05 -0.46 4.21
C CYS A 123 11.20 0.45 5.08
N LEU A 124 11.59 1.72 5.12
CA LEU A 124 10.75 2.84 5.56
C LEU A 124 10.08 3.43 4.32
N HIS A 125 8.75 3.42 4.28
CA HIS A 125 7.97 3.92 3.16
C HIS A 125 7.23 5.20 3.56
N LEU A 126 7.62 6.32 2.95
CA LEU A 126 6.91 7.59 3.07
C LEU A 126 5.86 7.68 1.96
N ILE A 127 4.59 7.80 2.31
CA ILE A 127 3.45 7.75 1.39
C ILE A 127 2.73 9.11 1.42
N PRO A 128 2.23 9.65 0.28
CA PRO A 128 1.47 10.90 0.27
C PRO A 128 0.20 10.80 1.13
N ALA A 129 -0.02 11.78 2.02
CA ALA A 129 -1.19 11.85 2.87
C ALA A 129 -2.49 12.13 2.10
N SER A 130 -2.38 12.73 0.91
CA SER A 130 -3.52 12.92 0.00
C SER A 130 -4.18 11.61 -0.46
N LEU A 131 -3.54 10.44 -0.26
CA LEU A 131 -4.10 9.16 -0.66
C LEU A 131 -5.37 8.79 0.13
N PRO A 132 -5.32 8.55 1.45
CA PRO A 132 -6.54 8.42 2.26
C PRO A 132 -7.14 9.76 2.66
N ASP A 133 -6.41 10.87 2.45
CA ASP A 133 -6.84 12.25 2.69
C ASP A 133 -7.39 12.47 4.11
N TYR A 134 -6.66 12.07 5.16
CA TYR A 134 -7.12 12.24 6.54
C TYR A 134 -7.16 13.71 6.99
N ARG A 135 -8.22 14.09 7.71
CA ARG A 135 -8.35 15.41 8.34
C ARG A 135 -7.78 15.38 9.75
N PRO A 136 -7.26 16.50 10.28
CA PRO A 136 -6.75 16.55 11.65
C PRO A 136 -7.73 16.08 12.72
N VAL A 137 -9.03 16.30 12.54
CA VAL A 137 -10.09 15.87 13.48
C VAL A 137 -10.25 14.35 13.56
N GLU A 138 -9.77 13.64 12.55
CA GLU A 138 -9.84 12.18 12.45
C GLU A 138 -8.62 11.51 13.09
N LEU A 139 -7.63 12.28 13.53
CA LEU A 139 -6.35 11.80 14.00
C LEU A 139 -6.23 11.91 15.52
N ILE A 140 -5.73 10.85 16.13
CA ILE A 140 -5.41 10.77 17.55
C ILE A 140 -3.89 10.70 17.68
N THR A 141 -3.31 11.55 18.53
CA THR A 141 -1.87 11.51 18.81
C THR A 141 -1.57 10.42 19.82
N THR A 142 -0.57 9.59 19.53
CA THR A 142 -0.03 8.61 20.46
C THR A 142 1.49 8.61 20.44
N ARG A 143 2.10 7.89 21.39
CA ARG A 143 3.54 7.60 21.39
C ARG A 143 3.80 6.21 20.86
N LEU A 144 4.79 6.10 19.99
CA LEU A 144 5.17 4.82 19.42
C LEU A 144 5.99 4.00 20.44
N TYR A 145 5.39 2.96 21.03
CA TYR A 145 6.01 2.09 22.05
C TYR A 145 6.62 2.86 23.24
N VAL A 146 7.78 2.41 23.74
CA VAL A 146 8.57 3.04 24.82
C VAL A 146 9.32 4.29 24.33
N SER A 147 9.13 4.68 23.07
CA SER A 147 9.83 5.82 22.49
C SER A 147 9.16 7.15 22.82
N THR A 148 9.93 8.23 22.72
CA THR A 148 9.43 9.61 22.83
C THR A 148 8.84 10.13 21.51
N VAL A 149 8.77 9.30 20.47
CA VAL A 149 8.29 9.72 19.14
C VAL A 149 6.77 9.72 19.14
N GLU A 150 6.19 10.90 18.95
CA GLU A 150 4.76 11.10 18.76
C GLU A 150 4.37 10.90 17.30
N ILE A 151 3.30 10.13 17.10
CA ILE A 151 2.72 9.84 15.78
C ILE A 151 1.21 10.04 15.85
N HIS A 152 0.59 10.28 14.71
CA HIS A 152 -0.86 10.33 14.57
C HIS A 152 -1.40 9.00 14.08
N ILE A 153 -2.56 8.61 14.62
CA ILE A 153 -3.29 7.42 14.22
C ILE A 153 -4.70 7.85 13.83
N PRO A 154 -5.18 7.52 12.62
CA PRO A 154 -6.59 7.71 12.29
C PRO A 154 -7.47 6.86 13.22
N ARG A 155 -8.53 7.48 13.76
CA ARG A 155 -9.57 6.75 14.50
C ARG A 155 -10.21 5.65 13.64
N PRO A 156 -10.80 4.60 14.23
CA PRO A 156 -11.34 3.45 13.50
C PRO A 156 -12.24 3.79 12.32
N SER A 157 -13.30 4.59 12.52
CA SER A 157 -14.23 5.03 11.46
C SER A 157 -13.50 5.67 10.27
N ALA A 158 -12.51 6.52 10.55
CA ALA A 158 -11.70 7.17 9.54
C ALA A 158 -10.86 6.17 8.77
N VAL A 159 -10.32 5.11 9.39
CA VAL A 159 -9.56 4.05 8.69
C VAL A 159 -10.42 3.41 7.60
N TYR A 160 -11.63 2.97 7.95
CA TYR A 160 -12.56 2.37 6.99
C TYR A 160 -12.92 3.34 5.86
N ALA A 161 -13.30 4.58 6.21
CA ALA A 161 -13.60 5.62 5.22
C ALA A 161 -12.37 5.93 4.32
N GLY A 162 -11.17 5.98 4.89
CA GLY A 162 -9.91 6.25 4.21
C GLY A 162 -9.57 5.18 3.17
N ILE A 163 -9.75 3.90 3.52
CA ILE A 163 -9.56 2.79 2.58
C ILE A 163 -10.60 2.88 1.45
N ILE A 164 -11.87 3.12 1.76
CA ILE A 164 -12.93 3.28 0.76
C ILE A 164 -12.62 4.48 -0.16
N ARG A 165 -12.23 5.63 0.38
CA ARG A 165 -11.77 6.80 -0.40
C ARG A 165 -10.63 6.45 -1.34
N MET A 166 -9.68 5.64 -0.89
CA MET A 166 -8.60 5.16 -1.75
C MET A 166 -9.15 4.23 -2.84
N MET A 167 -10.05 3.30 -2.53
CA MET A 167 -10.67 2.40 -3.51
C MET A 167 -11.40 3.17 -4.61
N LEU A 168 -12.07 4.28 -4.28
CA LEU A 168 -12.75 5.17 -5.24
C LEU A 168 -11.80 5.81 -6.26
N LYS A 169 -10.50 5.93 -5.94
CA LYS A 169 -9.49 6.49 -6.85
C LYS A 169 -9.01 5.50 -7.91
N TYR A 170 -9.36 4.22 -7.77
CA TYR A 170 -8.87 3.14 -8.61
C TYR A 170 -9.99 2.45 -9.41
N PRO A 171 -9.70 1.95 -10.62
CA PRO A 171 -10.60 1.07 -11.37
C PRO A 171 -11.00 -0.17 -10.59
N LYS A 172 -12.18 -0.74 -10.88
CA LYS A 172 -12.71 -1.93 -10.19
C LYS A 172 -11.75 -3.13 -10.21
N PHE A 173 -11.03 -3.33 -11.30
CA PHE A 173 -10.19 -4.52 -11.52
C PHE A 173 -8.71 -4.16 -11.70
N CYS A 174 -8.09 -3.61 -10.65
CA CYS A 174 -6.63 -3.33 -10.63
C CYS A 174 -5.97 -3.84 -9.34
N ALA A 175 -4.64 -3.98 -9.38
CA ALA A 175 -3.85 -4.55 -8.28
C ALA A 175 -4.01 -3.75 -6.97
N GLU A 176 -4.05 -2.42 -7.06
CA GLU A 176 -4.21 -1.51 -5.94
C GLU A 176 -5.54 -1.74 -5.24
N ARG A 177 -6.61 -1.88 -6.03
CA ARG A 177 -7.95 -2.08 -5.48
C ARG A 177 -8.10 -3.45 -4.84
N TYR A 178 -7.54 -4.51 -5.42
CA TYR A 178 -7.52 -5.83 -4.78
C TYR A 178 -6.74 -5.83 -3.47
N LYS A 179 -5.67 -5.05 -3.38
CA LYS A 179 -4.90 -4.89 -2.15
C LYS A 179 -5.70 -4.17 -1.07
N LEU A 180 -6.33 -3.03 -1.43
CA LEU A 180 -7.21 -2.30 -0.52
C LEU A 180 -8.40 -3.13 -0.06
N GLN A 181 -9.01 -3.90 -0.96
CA GLN A 181 -10.07 -4.85 -0.63
C GLN A 181 -9.57 -5.90 0.37
N SER A 182 -8.40 -6.48 0.14
CA SER A 182 -7.81 -7.45 1.08
C SER A 182 -7.47 -6.83 2.43
N ASP A 183 -7.08 -5.55 2.48
CA ASP A 183 -6.83 -4.84 3.73
C ASP A 183 -8.15 -4.53 4.46
N LEU A 184 -9.20 -4.12 3.74
CA LEU A 184 -10.55 -3.91 4.28
C LEU A 184 -11.14 -5.22 4.83
N GLU A 185 -10.97 -6.33 4.11
CA GLU A 185 -11.39 -7.67 4.52
C GLU A 185 -10.77 -8.08 5.85
N LEU A 186 -9.46 -7.86 5.98
CA LEU A 186 -8.73 -8.18 7.20
C LEU A 186 -9.18 -7.32 8.38
N LEU A 187 -9.43 -6.03 8.16
CA LEU A 187 -9.96 -5.11 9.17
C LEU A 187 -11.37 -5.53 9.61
N CYS A 188 -12.29 -5.77 8.67
CA CYS A 188 -13.64 -6.22 9.01
C CYS A 188 -13.60 -7.53 9.80
N SER A 189 -12.74 -8.46 9.41
CA SER A 189 -12.62 -9.76 10.09
C SER A 189 -12.11 -9.62 11.52
N HIS A 190 -11.02 -8.88 11.74
CA HIS A 190 -10.35 -8.85 13.03
C HIS A 190 -10.79 -7.70 13.95
N ASP A 191 -10.97 -6.49 13.43
CA ASP A 191 -11.35 -5.32 14.24
C ASP A 191 -12.88 -5.24 14.47
N LEU A 192 -13.70 -5.41 13.42
CA LEU A 192 -15.16 -5.33 13.57
C LEU A 192 -15.74 -6.64 14.13
N LEU A 193 -15.43 -7.76 13.48
CA LEU A 193 -15.98 -9.07 13.85
C LEU A 193 -15.17 -9.77 14.96
N GLY A 194 -14.05 -9.20 15.42
CA GLY A 194 -13.30 -9.74 16.56
C GLY A 194 -12.73 -11.15 16.33
N LEU A 195 -12.54 -11.59 15.08
CA LEU A 195 -11.98 -12.90 14.77
C LEU A 195 -10.55 -12.99 15.32
N LYS A 196 -10.25 -14.09 16.02
CA LYS A 196 -8.89 -14.40 16.47
C LYS A 196 -8.33 -15.55 15.66
N LEU A 197 -7.00 -15.52 15.47
CA LEU A 197 -6.30 -16.56 14.73
C LEU A 197 -6.43 -17.92 15.46
N GLY A 198 -7.08 -18.89 14.81
CA GLY A 198 -7.19 -20.27 15.30
C GLY A 198 -8.41 -20.58 16.16
N GLU A 199 -9.38 -19.66 16.26
CA GLU A 199 -10.70 -19.98 16.82
C GLU A 199 -11.60 -20.55 15.70
N ASP A 200 -12.26 -21.67 15.96
CA ASP A 200 -13.21 -22.29 15.03
C ASP A 200 -14.57 -21.58 15.21
N ASP A 201 -15.15 -21.09 14.11
CA ASP A 201 -16.34 -20.25 14.14
C ASP A 201 -17.60 -21.09 14.45
N GLU A 202 -17.93 -21.21 15.74
CA GLU A 202 -19.24 -21.73 16.13
C GLU A 202 -20.35 -20.74 15.75
N ALA A 203 -21.34 -21.21 14.98
CA ALA A 203 -22.44 -20.42 14.40
C ALA A 203 -23.14 -19.42 15.35
N PRO A 204 -23.51 -19.74 16.61
CA PRO A 204 -24.21 -18.76 17.47
C PRO A 204 -23.35 -17.55 17.86
N TYR A 205 -22.02 -17.63 17.76
CA TYR A 205 -21.14 -16.49 18.01
C TYR A 205 -20.99 -15.60 16.79
N VAL A 206 -21.34 -16.07 15.60
CA VAL A 206 -21.27 -15.29 14.36
C VAL A 206 -22.33 -14.18 14.38
N ASP A 207 -23.59 -14.53 14.64
CA ASP A 207 -24.70 -13.57 14.64
C ASP A 207 -24.45 -12.43 15.64
N LYS A 208 -24.04 -12.77 16.87
CA LYS A 208 -23.72 -11.77 17.89
C LYS A 208 -22.58 -10.84 17.48
N ARG A 209 -21.52 -11.37 16.84
CA ARG A 209 -20.39 -10.55 16.38
C ARG A 209 -20.82 -9.60 15.25
N CYS A 210 -21.69 -10.05 14.36
CA CYS A 210 -22.31 -9.19 13.36
C CYS A 210 -23.15 -8.09 14.02
N GLU A 211 -24.00 -8.42 15.00
CA GLU A 211 -24.82 -7.44 15.74
C GLU A 211 -23.94 -6.39 16.46
N ASP A 212 -22.93 -6.83 17.20
CA ASP A 212 -21.98 -5.94 17.92
C ASP A 212 -21.23 -5.02 16.94
N ALA A 213 -20.81 -5.55 15.78
CA ALA A 213 -20.14 -4.78 14.73
C ALA A 213 -21.07 -3.75 14.09
N VAL A 214 -22.32 -4.11 13.80
CA VAL A 214 -23.34 -3.19 13.26
C VAL A 214 -23.65 -2.08 14.26
N GLU A 215 -23.82 -2.40 15.55
CA GLU A 215 -24.04 -1.40 16.59
C GLU A 215 -22.86 -0.42 16.68
N ARG A 216 -21.62 -0.93 16.64
CA ARG A 216 -20.40 -0.11 16.62
C ARG A 216 -20.35 0.83 15.41
N ILE A 217 -20.71 0.34 14.22
CA ILE A 217 -20.74 1.15 12.99
C ILE A 217 -21.81 2.26 13.09
N ARG A 218 -23.02 1.94 13.56
CA ARG A 218 -24.11 2.92 13.77
C ARG A 218 -23.74 3.97 14.83
N ALA A 219 -23.00 3.57 15.86
CA ALA A 219 -22.51 4.50 16.87
C ALA A 219 -21.58 5.56 16.26
N TRP A 220 -20.75 5.21 15.28
CA TRP A 220 -19.94 6.18 14.53
C TRP A 220 -20.82 7.17 13.75
N GLY A 221 -21.86 6.69 13.08
CA GLY A 221 -22.84 7.56 12.41
C GLY A 221 -23.51 8.54 13.35
N THR A 222 -24.01 8.03 14.47
CA THR A 222 -24.69 8.82 15.50
C THR A 222 -23.76 9.88 16.12
N ALA A 223 -22.48 9.56 16.27
CA ALA A 223 -21.45 10.48 16.75
C ALA A 223 -20.97 11.48 15.68
N GLY A 224 -21.54 11.47 14.47
CA GLY A 224 -21.16 12.36 13.37
C GLY A 224 -19.74 12.11 12.88
N GLU A 225 -19.31 10.85 12.93
CA GLU A 225 -17.94 10.49 12.56
C GLU A 225 -17.72 10.47 11.05
N TRP A 226 -18.76 10.28 10.24
CA TRP A 226 -18.66 10.37 8.80
C TRP A 226 -18.51 11.82 8.34
N ARG A 227 -17.76 12.04 7.25
CA ARG A 227 -17.75 13.35 6.60
C ARG A 227 -19.07 13.58 5.89
N GLU A 228 -19.39 14.85 5.67
CA GLU A 228 -20.47 15.25 4.77
C GLU A 228 -20.27 14.59 3.39
N GLY A 229 -21.28 13.82 2.95
CA GLY A 229 -21.26 13.04 1.70
C GLY A 229 -20.66 11.64 1.81
N GLU A 230 -20.15 11.24 2.97
CA GLU A 230 -19.63 9.90 3.26
C GLU A 230 -20.56 9.08 4.16
N GLU A 231 -21.78 9.54 4.43
CA GLU A 231 -22.74 8.85 5.31
C GLU A 231 -23.11 7.45 4.78
N TRP A 232 -23.09 7.27 3.45
CA TRP A 232 -23.32 5.97 2.80
C TRP A 232 -22.26 4.90 3.14
N VAL A 233 -21.09 5.30 3.66
CA VAL A 233 -20.06 4.36 4.13
C VAL A 233 -20.60 3.48 5.25
N GLU A 234 -21.49 4.01 6.09
CA GLU A 234 -22.17 3.26 7.14
C GLU A 234 -22.94 2.07 6.55
N ASP A 235 -23.86 2.34 5.62
CA ASP A 235 -24.69 1.32 4.98
C ASP A 235 -23.86 0.31 4.16
N ALA A 236 -22.72 0.75 3.63
CA ALA A 236 -21.80 -0.12 2.92
C ALA A 236 -21.12 -1.10 3.88
N LEU A 237 -20.57 -0.62 5.00
CA LEU A 237 -19.91 -1.46 6.01
C LEU A 237 -20.90 -2.39 6.71
N ILE A 238 -22.09 -1.92 7.05
CA ILE A 238 -23.16 -2.76 7.63
C ILE A 238 -23.49 -3.91 6.69
N GLY A 239 -23.77 -3.62 5.41
CA GLY A 239 -24.07 -4.66 4.44
C GLY A 239 -22.92 -5.66 4.23
N ILE A 240 -21.67 -5.22 4.34
CA ILE A 240 -20.50 -6.12 4.30
C ILE A 240 -20.45 -7.03 5.53
N VAL A 241 -20.64 -6.47 6.73
CA VAL A 241 -20.61 -7.19 8.01
C VAL A 241 -21.75 -8.22 8.11
N GLU A 242 -22.93 -7.87 7.61
CA GLU A 242 -24.11 -8.75 7.55
C GLU A 242 -24.03 -9.77 6.40
N GLY A 243 -23.05 -9.63 5.50
CA GLY A 243 -22.88 -10.49 4.32
C GLY A 243 -23.90 -10.23 3.20
N GLU A 244 -24.62 -9.10 3.25
CA GLU A 244 -25.57 -8.68 2.23
C GLU A 244 -24.90 -8.01 1.02
N LYS A 245 -23.71 -7.44 1.20
CA LYS A 245 -22.93 -6.75 0.16
C LYS A 245 -21.53 -7.34 0.06
N ASP A 246 -21.04 -7.48 -1.16
CA ASP A 246 -19.64 -7.83 -1.43
C ASP A 246 -18.78 -6.56 -1.49
N MET A 247 -17.56 -6.62 -0.94
CA MET A 247 -16.57 -5.55 -1.06
C MET A 247 -16.21 -5.23 -2.52
N VAL A 248 -16.34 -6.21 -3.44
CA VAL A 248 -16.16 -6.02 -4.89
C VAL A 248 -17.18 -5.01 -5.45
N ASP A 249 -18.35 -4.89 -4.84
CA ASP A 249 -19.44 -4.03 -5.30
C ASP A 249 -19.43 -2.63 -4.71
N LEU A 250 -18.44 -2.32 -3.86
CA LEU A 250 -18.18 -0.95 -3.46
C LEU A 250 -17.94 -0.05 -4.68
N PRO A 251 -18.26 1.25 -4.63
CA PRO A 251 -18.09 2.13 -5.78
C PRO A 251 -16.61 2.24 -6.19
N SER A 252 -16.36 2.65 -7.42
CA SER A 252 -15.03 2.69 -8.03
C SER A 252 -14.86 3.94 -8.87
N ARG A 253 -13.64 4.21 -9.34
CA ARG A 253 -13.43 5.38 -10.21
C ARG A 253 -14.36 5.40 -11.42
N ASP A 254 -14.74 4.22 -11.90
CA ASP A 254 -15.53 4.05 -13.12
C ASP A 254 -17.02 3.75 -12.83
N THR A 255 -17.43 3.66 -11.56
CA THR A 255 -18.81 3.33 -11.14
C THR A 255 -19.29 4.28 -10.04
N ASP A 256 -20.51 4.80 -10.15
CA ASP A 256 -21.06 5.67 -9.10
C ASP A 256 -21.51 4.88 -7.85
N ALA A 257 -22.06 5.58 -6.84
CA ALA A 257 -22.52 4.97 -5.59
C ALA A 257 -23.62 3.91 -5.76
N SER A 258 -24.32 3.90 -6.91
CA SER A 258 -25.31 2.89 -7.26
C SER A 258 -24.71 1.65 -7.95
N GLY A 259 -23.40 1.68 -8.23
CA GLY A 259 -22.71 0.63 -8.97
C GLY A 259 -22.86 0.76 -10.50
N GLU A 260 -23.56 1.78 -11.00
CA GLU A 260 -23.69 2.01 -12.44
C GLU A 260 -22.39 2.55 -13.03
N THR A 261 -21.98 1.99 -14.17
CA THR A 261 -20.77 2.41 -14.88
C THR A 261 -20.95 3.82 -15.43
N ILE A 262 -20.09 4.76 -15.01
CA ILE A 262 -20.17 6.19 -15.38
C ILE A 262 -20.03 6.37 -16.90
N LEU A 263 -19.31 5.47 -17.58
CA LEU A 263 -19.13 5.48 -19.04
C LEU A 263 -20.40 5.11 -19.83
N ALA A 264 -21.44 4.54 -19.20
CA ALA A 264 -22.71 4.26 -19.87
C ALA A 264 -23.60 5.51 -20.02
N ARG A 265 -23.21 6.63 -19.42
CA ARG A 265 -23.95 7.91 -19.41
C ARG A 265 -23.43 8.94 -20.43
N ALA A 266 -22.70 8.51 -21.45
CA ALA A 266 -22.39 9.39 -22.58
C ALA A 266 -23.67 9.60 -23.44
N PRO A 267 -24.07 10.84 -23.74
CA PRO A 267 -25.20 11.09 -24.62
C PRO A 267 -24.88 10.59 -26.03
N SER A 268 -25.69 9.64 -26.50
CA SER A 268 -25.80 9.28 -27.91
C SER A 268 -26.26 10.51 -28.69
N ALA A 269 -25.31 11.32 -29.18
CA ALA A 269 -25.47 12.18 -30.35
C ALA A 269 -24.19 12.97 -30.61
N ARG A 270 -23.41 12.54 -31.60
CA ARG A 270 -23.10 13.36 -32.78
C ARG A 270 -22.50 12.48 -33.86
N VAL A 271 -23.34 12.22 -34.85
CA VAL A 271 -22.99 11.79 -36.19
C VAL A 271 -21.91 12.75 -36.71
N TYR A 272 -20.68 12.27 -36.83
CA TYR A 272 -19.70 12.88 -37.72
C TYR A 272 -19.64 12.04 -38.99
N ASP A 273 -20.23 12.61 -40.03
CA ASP A 273 -20.08 12.19 -41.41
C ASP A 273 -18.62 12.42 -41.82
N HIS A 274 -17.92 11.35 -42.20
CA HIS A 274 -16.60 11.39 -42.82
C HIS A 274 -16.71 10.72 -44.18
N SER A 275 -17.15 11.51 -45.15
CA SER A 275 -16.90 11.24 -46.56
C SER A 275 -15.39 11.32 -46.82
N ALA A 276 -14.90 10.23 -47.37
CA ALA A 276 -13.51 9.95 -47.68
C ALA A 276 -12.96 10.87 -48.76
N ASN A 277 -11.67 11.19 -48.67
CA ASN A 277 -10.85 11.37 -49.87
C ASN A 277 -9.64 10.44 -49.81
N VAL A 278 -9.60 9.63 -50.85
CA VAL A 278 -8.60 8.65 -51.25
C VAL A 278 -7.39 9.38 -51.83
N VAL A 279 -6.18 9.05 -51.37
CA VAL A 279 -5.02 8.92 -52.27
C VAL A 279 -4.15 7.76 -51.77
N SER A 280 -4.13 6.73 -52.60
CA SER A 280 -3.25 5.57 -52.60
C SER A 280 -1.83 5.99 -52.97
N ASP A 281 -0.82 5.45 -52.32
CA ASP A 281 0.37 5.04 -53.06
C ASP A 281 1.08 3.81 -52.48
N ARG A 282 1.54 2.98 -53.40
CA ARG A 282 1.97 1.58 -53.26
C ARG A 282 3.48 1.44 -53.01
N LEU A 283 3.85 0.20 -52.65
CA LEU A 283 5.13 -0.54 -52.86
C LEU A 283 5.80 -0.92 -51.52
N GLY A 284 6.17 -2.18 -51.25
CA GLY A 284 6.12 -3.40 -52.04
C GLY A 284 6.43 -4.63 -51.17
N GLU A 285 6.03 -5.79 -51.67
CA GLU A 285 6.29 -7.12 -51.11
C GLU A 285 7.78 -7.48 -51.12
N VAL A 286 8.25 -8.15 -50.06
CA VAL A 286 9.32 -9.15 -50.15
C VAL A 286 8.93 -10.36 -49.31
N VAL A 287 8.83 -11.49 -50.02
CA VAL A 287 8.56 -12.85 -49.54
C VAL A 287 9.77 -13.39 -48.78
N GLY A 288 9.54 -14.01 -47.62
CA GLY A 288 10.57 -14.69 -46.84
C GLY A 288 9.98 -15.75 -45.92
N SER A 289 9.72 -16.93 -46.49
CA SER A 289 9.28 -18.14 -45.81
C SER A 289 10.38 -18.74 -44.94
N HIS A 290 10.17 -18.88 -43.63
CA HIS A 290 10.85 -19.89 -42.79
C HIS A 290 9.97 -20.31 -41.60
N GLN A 291 9.57 -21.57 -41.63
CA GLN A 291 9.04 -22.36 -40.51
C GLN A 291 10.25 -22.83 -39.68
N PRO A 292 10.15 -22.99 -38.35
CA PRO A 292 10.09 -24.38 -37.88
C PRO A 292 9.31 -24.64 -36.58
N ALA A 293 8.95 -25.92 -36.47
CA ALA A 293 8.95 -26.80 -35.30
C ALA A 293 8.10 -26.42 -34.07
N ALA A 294 6.96 -27.11 -33.98
CA ALA A 294 6.20 -27.34 -32.78
C ALA A 294 7.00 -28.16 -31.74
N HIS A 295 7.12 -27.64 -30.53
CA HIS A 295 7.34 -28.44 -29.33
C HIS A 295 6.24 -28.15 -28.32
N GLY A 296 5.47 -29.20 -28.02
CA GLY A 296 4.47 -29.20 -26.98
C GLY A 296 5.11 -29.11 -25.59
N ALA A 297 4.61 -28.18 -24.80
CA ALA A 297 4.76 -28.19 -23.35
C ALA A 297 3.37 -28.01 -22.75
N SER A 298 2.83 -29.13 -22.25
CA SER A 298 1.65 -29.17 -21.40
C SER A 298 1.97 -28.42 -20.11
N ALA A 299 1.48 -27.18 -19.99
CA ALA A 299 1.55 -26.41 -18.77
C ALA A 299 0.23 -26.59 -18.01
N ASN A 300 0.21 -27.54 -17.07
CA ASN A 300 -0.74 -27.54 -15.97
C ASN A 300 -0.50 -26.28 -15.13
N ARG A 301 -1.13 -25.17 -15.50
CA ARG A 301 -1.28 -24.01 -14.63
C ARG A 301 -2.44 -24.28 -13.68
N VAL A 302 -2.10 -24.73 -12.48
CA VAL A 302 -2.98 -24.56 -11.33
C VAL A 302 -2.93 -23.06 -10.96
N PRO A 303 -4.04 -22.32 -10.92
CA PRO A 303 -4.03 -20.97 -10.41
C PRO A 303 -3.73 -21.00 -8.90
N GLN A 304 -2.59 -20.43 -8.50
CA GLN A 304 -2.25 -20.13 -7.11
C GLN A 304 -3.06 -18.93 -6.58
N SER A 305 -4.40 -19.01 -6.60
CA SER A 305 -5.28 -17.99 -6.00
C SER A 305 -6.34 -18.56 -5.05
N SER A 306 -6.23 -19.82 -4.64
CA SER A 306 -7.26 -20.49 -3.84
C SER A 306 -7.16 -20.33 -2.32
N PHE A 307 -6.38 -19.37 -1.79
CA PHE A 307 -6.25 -19.17 -0.34
C PHE A 307 -6.98 -17.92 0.22
N ARG A 308 -7.82 -17.24 -0.57
CA ARG A 308 -8.44 -15.95 -0.16
C ARG A 308 -9.98 -15.89 -0.19
N VAL A 309 -10.69 -17.01 -0.18
CA VAL A 309 -12.18 -17.00 -0.26
C VAL A 309 -12.84 -18.02 0.68
N PHE A 310 -12.29 -18.25 1.87
CA PHE A 310 -12.87 -19.25 2.80
C PHE A 310 -13.62 -18.67 3.99
N VAL A 311 -13.34 -17.43 4.42
CA VAL A 311 -13.98 -16.89 5.65
C VAL A 311 -15.39 -16.33 5.38
N PHE A 312 -15.63 -15.67 4.24
CA PHE A 312 -16.94 -15.07 3.94
C PHE A 312 -18.05 -16.06 3.57
N PHE A 313 -17.72 -17.30 3.21
CA PHE A 313 -18.74 -18.28 2.81
C PHE A 313 -19.55 -18.86 3.99
N LEU A 314 -19.12 -18.62 5.23
CA LEU A 314 -19.78 -19.19 6.41
C LEU A 314 -20.96 -18.34 6.92
N CYS A 315 -20.89 -17.00 6.85
CA CYS A 315 -22.03 -16.15 7.24
C CYS A 315 -23.24 -16.28 6.30
N ALA A 316 -23.03 -16.42 5.00
CA ALA A 316 -24.12 -16.42 4.01
C ALA A 316 -24.95 -17.73 3.97
N LYS A 317 -24.54 -18.81 4.66
CA LYS A 317 -25.22 -20.12 4.60
C LYS A 317 -26.14 -20.45 5.78
N GLY A 318 -26.39 -19.48 6.68
CA GLY A 318 -27.23 -19.67 7.86
C GLY A 318 -28.76 -19.55 7.66
N LYS A 319 -29.26 -19.27 6.44
CA LYS A 319 -30.71 -19.23 6.15
C LYS A 319 -31.14 -20.47 5.36
N ILE A 320 -31.63 -21.49 6.05
CA ILE A 320 -32.52 -22.54 5.52
C ILE A 320 -33.86 -22.41 6.25
#